data_AF-A0A5B0LL97-F1
#
_entry.id   AF-A0A5B0LL97-F1
#
_cell.length_a   1.000
_cell.length_b   1.000
_cell.length_c   1.000
_cell.angle_alpha   90.00
_cell.angle_beta   90.00
_cell.angle_gamma   90.00
#
_symmetry.space_group_name_H-M   'P 1'
#
loop_
_entity.id
_entity.type
_entity.pdbx_description
1 polymer ?
#
loop_
_entity_poly.entity_id
_entity_poly.type
_entity_poly.pdbx_seq_one_letter_code
_entity_poly.pdbx_strand_id
1 'polypeptide(L)'
;MTSALKFLNGTGASTHGNLRLTLVFITQSGEWKLSGFEVLSSPKDPQPILYTLGGLFPESARYASPELMKTGYEVLKELDPSCLDSYQLYLLIQTLFNNLPPSVDISSQQHGSIPPALFSAACRLALANPKSRLKAEAFWEMGFGSGEGEGGGGVAGAFFRENRLIKVCNGLEGFSLASQGERALLVKSIKDCAESLPGSSGIRNLSLHTVSCRFW
;
A
#
# COMPACT_ATOMS: atom_id res chain seq x y z
N MET A 1 0.18 -4.35 4.33
CA MET A 1 1.30 -3.67 3.64
C MET A 1 1.43 -2.21 4.10
N THR A 2 0.43 -1.35 3.90
CA THR A 2 0.50 0.05 4.34
C THR A 2 0.71 0.19 5.85
N SER A 3 0.18 -0.72 6.67
CA SER A 3 0.48 -0.82 8.11
C SER A 3 1.97 -1.05 8.41
N ALA A 4 2.65 -1.88 7.62
CA ALA A 4 4.09 -2.11 7.75
C ALA A 4 4.89 -0.85 7.36
N LEU A 5 4.51 -0.17 6.27
CA LEU A 5 5.13 1.10 5.89
C LEU A 5 4.91 2.20 6.94
N LYS A 6 3.72 2.28 7.54
CA LYS A 6 3.44 3.17 8.67
C LYS A 6 4.42 2.92 9.81
N PHE A 7 4.63 1.65 10.19
CA PHE A 7 5.59 1.30 11.24
C PHE A 7 7.04 1.67 10.85
N LEU A 8 7.47 1.32 9.63
CA LEU A 8 8.84 1.57 9.16
C LEU A 8 9.15 3.08 9.09
N ASN A 9 8.27 3.85 8.47
CA ASN A 9 8.49 5.28 8.29
C ASN A 9 8.28 6.09 9.58
N GLY A 10 7.29 5.71 10.38
CA GLY A 10 6.97 6.37 11.65
C GLY A 10 7.91 5.93 12.76
N THR A 11 7.61 4.78 13.39
CA THR A 11 8.36 4.26 14.53
C THR A 11 9.81 3.92 14.17
N GLY A 12 10.03 3.33 13.01
CA GLY A 12 11.37 2.98 12.53
C GLY A 12 12.18 4.16 12.00
N ALA A 13 11.55 5.33 11.76
CA ALA A 13 12.17 6.50 11.14
C ALA A 13 13.07 6.13 9.94
N SER A 14 12.62 5.18 9.12
CA SER A 14 13.39 4.55 8.06
C SER A 14 12.58 4.45 6.78
N THR A 15 13.25 4.55 5.65
CA THR A 15 12.70 4.38 4.30
C THR A 15 12.94 2.95 3.86
N HIS A 16 11.91 2.26 3.38
CA HIS A 16 12.02 0.93 2.77
C HIS A 16 12.80 1.00 1.46
N GLY A 17 12.48 1.97 0.60
CA GLY A 17 13.27 2.35 -0.58
C GLY A 17 13.09 1.47 -1.81
N ASN A 18 12.55 0.26 -1.65
CA ASN A 18 12.33 -0.70 -2.73
C ASN A 18 10.92 -1.31 -2.75
N LEU A 19 9.86 -0.49 -2.62
CA LEU A 19 8.50 -1.01 -2.61
C LEU A 19 8.03 -1.33 -4.05
N ARG A 20 7.82 -2.63 -4.33
CA ARG A 20 7.44 -3.13 -5.65
C ARG A 20 6.56 -4.36 -5.55
N LEU A 21 5.82 -4.63 -6.63
CA LEU A 21 4.92 -5.77 -6.71
C LEU A 21 5.63 -7.11 -6.46
N THR A 22 6.82 -7.30 -7.03
CA THR A 22 7.60 -8.54 -6.92
C THR A 22 8.10 -8.84 -5.49
N LEU A 23 7.97 -7.88 -4.57
CA LEU A 23 8.46 -7.96 -3.20
C LEU A 23 7.32 -8.02 -2.18
N VAL A 24 6.09 -8.17 -2.66
CA VAL A 24 4.92 -8.43 -1.84
C VAL A 24 4.54 -9.90 -1.99
N PHE A 25 4.28 -10.57 -0.88
CA PHE A 25 3.95 -11.99 -0.86
C PHE A 25 2.69 -12.21 -0.04
N ILE A 26 1.94 -13.25 -0.40
CA ILE A 26 0.78 -13.71 0.36
C ILE A 26 1.09 -15.13 0.81
N THR A 27 1.02 -15.39 2.11
CA THR A 27 1.20 -16.75 2.66
C THR A 27 0.00 -17.63 2.34
N GLN A 28 0.12 -18.95 2.57
CA GLN A 28 -1.03 -19.87 2.49
C GLN A 28 -2.16 -19.50 3.46
N SER A 29 -1.83 -18.84 4.58
CA SER A 29 -2.81 -18.30 5.53
C SER A 29 -3.45 -16.97 5.09
N GLY A 30 -3.06 -16.42 3.94
CA GLY A 30 -3.59 -15.15 3.43
C GLY A 30 -2.93 -13.90 4.02
N GLU A 31 -1.83 -14.05 4.76
CA GLU A 31 -1.11 -12.92 5.35
C GLU A 31 -0.23 -12.23 4.31
N TRP A 32 -0.28 -10.90 4.28
CA TRP A 32 0.55 -10.09 3.41
C TRP A 32 1.91 -9.85 4.04
N LYS A 33 2.97 -10.28 3.36
CA LYS A 33 4.36 -10.07 3.75
C LYS A 33 5.04 -9.09 2.79
N LEU A 34 5.82 -8.19 3.36
CA LEU A 34 6.69 -7.27 2.62
C LEU A 34 8.12 -7.80 2.69
N SER A 35 8.85 -7.72 1.58
CA SER A 35 10.28 -8.02 1.46
C SER A 35 10.97 -6.85 0.73
N GLY A 36 12.27 -6.95 0.45
CA GLY A 36 13.02 -5.88 -0.23
C GLY A 36 13.73 -4.92 0.71
N PHE A 37 14.19 -5.42 1.86
CA PHE A 37 14.80 -4.60 2.93
C PHE A 37 16.31 -4.33 2.73
N GLU A 38 16.90 -4.78 1.63
CA GLU A 38 18.34 -4.65 1.36
C GLU A 38 18.84 -3.21 1.27
N VAL A 39 17.97 -2.28 0.90
CA VAL A 39 18.25 -0.84 0.86
C VAL A 39 17.46 -0.07 1.91
N LEU A 40 16.92 -0.74 2.94
CA LEU A 40 16.26 -0.03 4.02
C LEU A 40 17.28 0.87 4.73
N SER A 41 16.93 2.13 4.98
CA SER A 41 17.86 3.08 5.59
C SER A 41 17.14 4.15 6.38
N SER A 42 17.79 4.62 7.46
CA SER A 42 17.37 5.78 8.23
C SER A 42 18.24 6.99 7.89
N PRO A 43 17.70 8.23 7.87
CA PRO A 43 18.52 9.44 7.77
C PRO A 43 19.56 9.59 8.89
N LYS A 44 19.34 8.91 10.03
CA LYS A 44 20.24 8.92 11.19
C LYS A 44 21.35 7.87 11.11
N ASP A 45 21.28 6.96 10.14
CA ASP A 45 22.32 5.96 9.92
C ASP A 45 23.60 6.67 9.43
N PRO A 46 24.77 6.41 10.00
CA PRO A 46 26.04 6.95 9.49
C PRO A 46 26.38 6.45 8.08
N GLN A 47 25.90 5.27 7.67
CA GLN A 47 26.17 4.67 6.35
C GLN A 47 24.90 4.13 5.69
N PRO A 48 23.97 5.01 5.31
CA PRO A 48 22.69 4.63 4.75
C PRO A 48 22.88 4.06 3.33
N ILE A 49 22.61 2.76 3.20
CA ILE A 49 22.73 2.00 1.94
C ILE A 49 21.85 2.61 0.85
N LEU A 50 20.64 3.06 1.17
CA LEU A 50 19.70 3.66 0.21
C LEU A 50 20.31 4.86 -0.51
N TYR A 51 21.01 5.73 0.22
CA TYR A 51 21.48 7.00 -0.32
C TYR A 51 22.70 6.80 -1.22
N THR A 52 23.54 5.82 -0.89
CA THR A 52 24.78 5.53 -1.61
C THR A 52 24.57 4.55 -2.77
N LEU A 53 23.75 3.51 -2.56
CA LEU A 53 23.64 2.36 -3.47
C LEU A 53 22.22 2.17 -4.04
N GLY A 54 21.22 2.96 -3.61
CA GLY A 54 19.84 2.79 -4.06
C GLY A 54 19.65 2.87 -5.58
N GLY A 55 20.44 3.71 -6.25
CA GLY A 55 20.44 3.84 -7.71
C GLY A 55 20.97 2.62 -8.46
N LEU A 56 21.80 1.79 -7.83
CA LEU A 56 22.37 0.58 -8.42
C LEU A 56 21.41 -0.61 -8.38
N PHE A 57 20.34 -0.51 -7.59
CA PHE A 57 19.36 -1.58 -7.51
C PHE A 57 18.66 -1.77 -8.86
N PRO A 58 18.43 -3.02 -9.32
CA PRO A 58 17.80 -3.27 -10.61
C PRO A 58 16.50 -2.48 -10.76
N GLU A 59 16.32 -1.82 -11.91
CA GLU A 59 15.08 -1.09 -12.23
C GLU A 59 14.74 0.06 -11.26
N SER A 60 15.71 0.52 -10.45
CA SER A 60 15.59 1.68 -9.53
C SER A 60 14.94 2.88 -10.20
N ALA A 61 15.35 3.19 -11.43
CA ALA A 61 14.82 4.30 -12.23
C ALA A 61 13.31 4.21 -12.53
N ARG A 62 12.68 3.02 -12.53
CA ARG A 62 11.23 2.96 -12.76
C ARG A 62 10.39 3.31 -11.54
N TYR A 63 11.03 3.32 -10.36
CA TYR A 63 10.38 3.54 -9.07
C TYR A 63 10.92 4.78 -8.36
N ALA A 64 11.76 5.58 -9.04
CA ALA A 64 12.32 6.79 -8.46
C ALA A 64 11.30 7.92 -8.51
N SER A 65 11.16 8.63 -7.39
CA SER A 65 10.31 9.79 -7.28
C SER A 65 10.86 11.00 -8.06
N PRO A 66 10.05 12.04 -8.35
CA PRO A 66 10.49 13.20 -9.12
C PRO A 66 11.72 13.91 -8.55
N GLU A 67 11.86 13.98 -7.23
CA GLU A 67 13.03 14.54 -6.56
C GLU A 67 14.28 13.67 -6.71
N LEU A 68 14.13 12.34 -6.67
CA LEU A 68 15.23 11.40 -6.93
C LEU A 68 15.75 11.54 -8.37
N MET A 69 14.85 11.71 -9.33
CA MET A 69 15.23 11.89 -10.74
C MET A 69 16.02 13.17 -10.98
N LYS A 70 15.79 14.22 -10.16
CA LYS A 70 16.45 15.52 -10.31
C LYS A 70 17.79 15.59 -9.59
N THR A 71 17.87 15.02 -8.40
CA THR A 71 18.98 15.27 -7.46
C THR A 71 19.69 13.98 -7.02
N GLY A 72 19.16 12.82 -7.37
CA GLY A 72 19.67 11.52 -6.92
C GLY A 72 19.24 11.16 -5.51
N TYR A 73 19.75 10.03 -5.02
CA TYR A 73 19.33 9.43 -3.74
C TYR A 73 19.75 10.20 -2.49
N GLU A 74 20.74 11.08 -2.60
CA GLU A 74 21.21 11.93 -1.51
C GLU A 74 20.15 12.91 -1.01
N VAL A 75 19.22 13.32 -1.87
CA VAL A 75 18.13 14.25 -1.49
C VAL A 75 17.24 13.68 -0.38
N LEU A 76 17.17 12.36 -0.25
CA LEU A 76 16.33 11.69 0.73
C LEU A 76 16.80 11.92 2.18
N LYS A 77 18.07 12.30 2.40
CA LYS A 77 18.59 12.66 3.73
C LYS A 77 17.85 13.84 4.36
N GLU A 78 17.44 14.78 3.52
CA GLU A 78 16.79 16.03 3.93
C GLU A 78 15.25 15.94 3.93
N LEU A 79 14.71 14.78 3.56
CA LEU A 79 13.28 14.56 3.40
C LEU A 79 12.75 13.61 4.48
N ASP A 80 11.42 13.64 4.65
CA ASP A 80 10.75 12.69 5.53
C ASP A 80 10.94 11.25 4.99
N PRO A 81 11.23 10.26 5.85
CA PRO A 81 11.46 8.87 5.43
C PRO A 81 10.32 8.25 4.60
N SER A 82 9.10 8.74 4.77
CA SER A 82 7.92 8.28 4.02
C SER A 82 7.84 8.81 2.59
N CYS A 83 8.64 9.82 2.20
CA CYS A 83 8.48 10.51 0.91
C CYS A 83 8.62 9.56 -0.28
N LEU A 84 9.67 8.75 -0.30
CA LEU A 84 9.93 7.78 -1.37
C LEU A 84 8.92 6.64 -1.34
N ASP A 85 8.72 6.04 -0.16
CA ASP A 85 7.83 4.88 0.01
C ASP A 85 6.38 5.23 -0.36
N SER A 86 5.94 6.47 -0.09
CA SER A 86 4.61 6.94 -0.47
C SER A 86 4.45 7.03 -1.99
N TYR A 87 5.47 7.54 -2.70
CA TYR A 87 5.46 7.56 -4.16
C TYR A 87 5.46 6.14 -4.75
N GLN A 88 6.29 5.25 -4.21
CA GLN A 88 6.32 3.85 -4.63
C GLN A 88 5.02 3.12 -4.31
N LEU A 89 4.33 3.49 -3.22
CA LEU A 89 3.01 2.94 -2.87
C LEU A 89 1.97 3.34 -3.91
N TYR A 90 2.00 4.57 -4.42
CA TYR A 90 1.16 4.98 -5.54
C TYR A 90 1.41 4.13 -6.78
N LEU A 91 2.68 3.96 -7.17
CA LEU A 91 3.03 3.13 -8.33
C LEU A 91 2.54 1.69 -8.16
N LEU A 92 2.67 1.14 -6.95
CA LEU A 92 2.18 -0.19 -6.63
C LEU A 92 0.66 -0.30 -6.75
N ILE A 93 -0.09 0.71 -6.29
CA ILE A 93 -1.55 0.78 -6.47
C ILE A 93 -1.89 0.82 -7.97
N GLN A 94 -1.25 1.69 -8.76
CA GLN A 94 -1.47 1.75 -10.21
C GLN A 94 -1.21 0.39 -10.88
N THR A 95 -0.09 -0.26 -10.56
CA THR A 95 0.25 -1.57 -11.12
C THR A 95 -0.74 -2.66 -10.70
N LEU A 96 -1.18 -2.67 -9.43
CA LEU A 96 -2.11 -3.68 -8.90
C LEU A 96 -3.49 -3.63 -9.55
N PHE A 97 -3.99 -2.45 -9.89
CA PHE A 97 -5.35 -2.29 -10.43
C PHE A 97 -5.39 -2.22 -11.96
N ASN A 98 -4.35 -1.68 -12.59
CA ASN A 98 -4.35 -1.43 -14.04
C ASN A 98 -3.47 -2.42 -14.81
N ASN A 99 -2.71 -3.28 -14.12
CA ASN A 99 -1.74 -4.20 -14.74
C ASN A 99 -0.74 -3.49 -15.64
N LEU A 100 -0.44 -2.23 -15.31
CA LEU A 100 0.50 -1.39 -16.05
C LEU A 100 1.86 -1.42 -15.36
N PRO A 101 2.96 -1.44 -16.13
CA PRO A 101 4.27 -1.19 -15.56
C PRO A 101 4.29 0.19 -14.90
N PRO A 102 5.07 0.37 -13.81
CA PRO A 102 5.21 1.66 -13.16
C PRO A 102 5.74 2.68 -14.16
N SER A 103 4.96 3.73 -14.39
CA SER A 103 5.33 4.86 -15.23
C SER A 103 5.80 6.01 -14.34
N VAL A 104 6.97 6.54 -14.67
CA VAL A 104 7.51 7.76 -14.03
C VAL A 104 6.74 9.00 -14.49
N ASP A 105 6.00 8.90 -15.60
CA ASP A 105 5.18 9.98 -16.14
C ASP A 105 3.82 10.05 -15.45
N ILE A 106 3.76 10.92 -14.43
CA ILE A 106 2.58 11.19 -13.61
C ILE A 106 1.48 11.91 -14.42
N SER A 107 1.76 12.43 -15.62
CA SER A 107 0.72 13.03 -16.50
C SER A 107 -0.36 12.01 -16.90
N SER A 108 -0.05 10.72 -16.74
CA SER A 108 -0.94 9.60 -16.95
C SER A 108 -1.54 9.06 -15.64
N GLN A 109 -1.97 9.91 -14.70
CA GLN A 109 -2.78 9.48 -13.54
C GLN A 109 -4.10 8.87 -14.04
N GLN A 110 -4.03 7.64 -14.52
CA GLN A 110 -5.11 6.90 -15.10
C GLN A 110 -5.85 6.25 -13.95
N HIS A 111 -7.11 6.63 -13.81
CA HIS A 111 -8.02 6.00 -12.87
C HIS A 111 -8.11 4.49 -13.13
N GLY A 112 -8.27 4.10 -14.40
CA GLY A 112 -8.40 2.70 -14.81
C GLY A 112 -9.41 1.95 -13.91
N SER A 113 -8.98 0.82 -13.36
CA SER A 113 -9.80 -0.04 -12.49
C SER A 113 -9.74 0.32 -11.00
N ILE A 114 -9.07 1.41 -10.62
CA ILE A 114 -8.97 1.82 -9.21
C ILE A 114 -10.32 2.37 -8.76
N PRO A 115 -10.87 1.95 -7.61
CA PRO A 115 -12.11 2.55 -7.09
C PRO A 115 -11.98 4.07 -6.89
N PRO A 116 -13.00 4.88 -7.22
CA PRO A 116 -12.91 6.35 -7.14
C PRO A 116 -12.50 6.90 -5.76
N ALA A 117 -13.01 6.27 -4.69
CA ALA A 117 -12.66 6.63 -3.32
C ALA A 117 -11.16 6.40 -3.00
N LEU A 118 -10.58 5.35 -3.57
CA LEU A 118 -9.16 5.02 -3.44
C LEU A 118 -8.30 5.90 -4.35
N PHE A 119 -8.76 6.17 -5.57
CA PHE A 119 -8.00 6.91 -6.57
C PHE A 119 -7.64 8.33 -6.10
N SER A 120 -8.60 9.07 -5.52
CA SER A 120 -8.35 10.42 -5.00
C SER A 120 -7.25 10.43 -3.93
N ALA A 121 -7.28 9.46 -3.00
CA ALA A 121 -6.26 9.32 -1.97
C ALA A 121 -4.90 8.88 -2.57
N ALA A 122 -4.92 7.96 -3.54
CA ALA A 122 -3.73 7.47 -4.21
C ALA A 122 -3.01 8.57 -5.01
N CYS A 123 -3.72 9.45 -5.71
CA CYS A 123 -3.10 10.56 -6.44
C CYS A 123 -2.31 11.51 -5.53
N ARG A 124 -2.74 11.67 -4.27
CA ARG A 124 -2.04 12.49 -3.26
C ARG A 124 -0.70 11.89 -2.81
N LEU A 125 -0.54 10.56 -2.90
CA LEU A 125 0.73 9.87 -2.69
C LEU A 125 1.75 10.16 -3.82
N ALA A 126 1.28 10.58 -5.00
CA ALA A 126 2.10 10.83 -6.19
C ALA A 126 2.49 12.29 -6.39
N LEU A 127 2.17 13.20 -5.45
CA LEU A 127 2.43 14.63 -5.62
C LEU A 127 3.92 14.91 -5.85
N ALA A 128 4.21 15.75 -6.84
CA ALA A 128 5.59 16.03 -7.25
C ALA A 128 6.40 16.75 -6.17
N ASN A 129 5.76 17.57 -5.33
CA ASN A 129 6.41 18.19 -4.18
C ASN A 129 6.40 17.20 -2.99
N PRO A 130 7.58 16.75 -2.51
CA PRO A 130 7.67 15.78 -1.42
C PRO A 130 7.09 16.31 -0.10
N LYS A 131 7.16 17.62 0.16
CA LYS A 131 6.63 18.22 1.41
C LYS A 131 5.11 18.19 1.51
N SER A 132 4.43 18.29 0.36
CA SER A 132 2.96 18.22 0.30
C SER A 132 2.45 16.81 -0.02
N ARG A 133 3.36 15.86 -0.28
CA ARG A 133 3.00 14.47 -0.62
C ARG A 133 2.37 13.80 0.59
N LEU A 134 1.30 13.06 0.33
CA LEU A 134 0.63 12.30 1.37
C LEU A 134 1.58 11.21 1.89
N LYS A 135 1.66 11.05 3.22
CA LYS A 135 2.44 9.98 3.86
C LYS A 135 1.67 8.67 3.85
N ALA A 136 2.38 7.55 3.77
CA ALA A 136 1.81 6.20 3.87
C ALA A 136 0.96 6.01 5.16
N GLU A 137 1.38 6.61 6.28
CA GLU A 137 0.62 6.63 7.52
C GLU A 137 -0.73 7.33 7.37
N ALA A 138 -0.75 8.56 6.85
CA ALA A 138 -2.00 9.30 6.67
C ALA A 138 -2.92 8.63 5.63
N PHE A 139 -2.35 7.96 4.62
CA PHE A 139 -3.11 7.13 3.69
C PHE A 139 -3.74 5.90 4.38
N TRP A 140 -3.02 5.26 5.29
CA TRP A 140 -3.58 4.18 6.14
C TRP A 140 -4.75 4.68 6.97
N GLU A 141 -4.60 5.82 7.64
CA GLU A 141 -5.66 6.41 8.47
C GLU A 141 -6.87 6.83 7.63
N MET A 142 -6.71 7.32 6.41
CA MET A 142 -7.87 7.59 5.55
C MET A 142 -8.63 6.31 5.16
N GLY A 143 -7.91 5.21 4.96
CA GLY A 143 -8.54 3.96 4.56
C GLY A 143 -9.17 3.16 5.70
N PHE A 144 -8.55 3.19 6.88
CA PHE A 144 -8.97 2.41 8.06
C PHE A 144 -9.46 3.25 9.24
N GLY A 145 -9.31 4.57 9.22
CA GLY A 145 -9.76 5.46 10.29
C GLY A 145 -11.28 5.50 10.42
N SER A 146 -11.77 5.86 11.60
CA SER A 146 -13.15 6.30 11.79
C SER A 146 -13.35 7.56 10.97
N GLY A 147 -14.49 7.71 10.28
CA GLY A 147 -14.84 8.88 9.49
C GLY A 147 -15.09 10.16 10.31
N GLU A 148 -14.34 10.37 11.40
CA GLU A 148 -14.45 11.49 12.34
C GLU A 148 -13.11 12.23 12.38
N GLY A 149 -12.75 12.85 11.26
CA GLY A 149 -11.76 13.91 11.23
C GLY A 149 -12.47 15.24 11.11
N GLU A 150 -12.55 16.02 12.19
CA GLU A 150 -12.92 17.43 12.16
C GLU A 150 -11.92 18.18 11.26
N GLY A 151 -12.32 18.44 10.02
CA GLY A 151 -11.49 19.14 9.05
C GLY A 151 -12.19 19.18 7.70
N GLY A 152 -12.98 20.23 7.50
CA GLY A 152 -13.83 20.43 6.33
C GLY A 152 -13.15 20.10 5.00
N GLY A 153 -13.59 19.01 4.39
CA GLY A 153 -13.18 18.55 3.07
C GLY A 153 -13.55 17.09 2.95
N GLY A 154 -14.73 16.80 2.41
CA GLY A 154 -15.32 15.46 2.33
C GLY A 154 -14.44 14.43 1.61
N VAL A 155 -13.51 13.83 2.34
CA VAL A 155 -12.76 12.66 1.90
C VAL A 155 -13.39 11.46 2.58
N ALA A 156 -13.87 10.52 1.78
CA ALA A 156 -14.47 9.25 2.18
C ALA A 156 -13.49 8.42 3.02
N GLY A 157 -13.43 8.69 4.33
CA GLY A 157 -12.74 7.83 5.28
C GLY A 157 -13.47 6.49 5.37
N ALA A 158 -12.71 5.40 5.45
CA ALA A 158 -13.18 4.02 5.59
C ALA A 158 -13.40 3.19 4.30
N PHE A 159 -12.75 3.53 3.19
CA PHE A 159 -12.83 2.70 1.97
C PHE A 159 -12.35 1.25 2.16
N PHE A 160 -11.41 1.00 3.08
CA PHE A 160 -11.01 -0.35 3.43
C PHE A 160 -12.00 -1.05 4.37
N ARG A 161 -12.71 -0.31 5.26
CA ARG A 161 -13.70 -0.94 6.15
C ARG A 161 -14.95 -1.37 5.41
N GLU A 162 -15.35 -0.67 4.36
CA GLU A 162 -16.53 -1.05 3.57
C GLU A 162 -16.32 -2.31 2.74
N ASN A 163 -15.06 -2.75 2.60
CA ASN A 163 -14.73 -3.97 1.90
C ASN A 163 -15.28 -5.21 2.62
N ARG A 164 -16.09 -6.00 1.91
CA ARG A 164 -16.76 -7.19 2.45
C ARG A 164 -15.78 -8.22 3.04
N LEU A 165 -14.62 -8.39 2.43
CA LEU A 165 -13.61 -9.36 2.90
C LEU A 165 -12.93 -8.88 4.17
N ILE A 166 -12.67 -7.58 4.29
CA ILE A 166 -12.15 -6.97 5.52
C ILE A 166 -13.17 -7.13 6.67
N LYS A 167 -14.46 -6.93 6.40
CA LYS A 167 -15.53 -7.19 7.38
C LYS A 167 -15.56 -8.65 7.85
N VAL A 168 -15.40 -9.60 6.92
CA VAL A 168 -15.31 -11.03 7.25
C VAL A 168 -14.07 -11.34 8.09
N CYS A 169 -12.89 -10.83 7.72
CA CYS A 169 -11.66 -11.05 8.49
C CYS A 169 -11.76 -10.48 9.92
N ASN A 170 -12.26 -9.25 10.07
CA ASN A 170 -12.46 -8.65 11.40
C ASN A 170 -13.50 -9.43 12.23
N GLY A 171 -14.57 -9.93 11.59
CA GLY A 171 -15.56 -10.76 12.25
C GLY A 171 -15.02 -12.12 12.69
N LEU A 172 -14.05 -12.69 11.95
CA LEU A 172 -13.36 -13.92 12.33
C LEU A 172 -12.47 -13.73 13.56
N GLU A 173 -11.76 -12.60 13.67
CA GLU A 173 -10.95 -12.27 14.86
C GLU A 173 -11.81 -12.20 16.14
N GLY A 174 -13.05 -11.69 16.04
CA GLY A 174 -14.01 -11.60 17.14
C GLY A 174 -14.94 -12.82 17.31
N PHE A 175 -14.79 -13.87 16.50
CA PHE A 175 -15.80 -14.93 16.39
C PHE A 175 -16.07 -15.68 17.69
N SER A 176 -15.01 -15.93 18.48
CA SER A 176 -15.10 -16.64 19.77
C SER A 176 -15.92 -15.86 20.81
N LEU A 177 -15.93 -14.52 20.72
CA LEU A 177 -16.65 -13.62 21.62
C LEU A 177 -18.03 -13.20 21.09
N ALA A 178 -18.31 -13.43 19.81
CA ALA A 178 -19.56 -13.06 19.17
C ALA A 178 -20.77 -13.90 19.65
N SER A 179 -21.94 -13.28 19.70
CA SER A 179 -23.23 -13.92 19.97
C SER A 179 -23.64 -14.90 18.87
N GLN A 180 -24.60 -15.78 19.16
CA GLN A 180 -25.09 -16.77 18.19
C GLN A 180 -25.68 -16.10 16.92
N GLY A 181 -26.33 -14.95 17.06
CA GLY A 181 -26.85 -14.17 15.93
C GLY A 181 -25.74 -13.56 15.07
N GLU A 182 -24.71 -12.98 15.69
CA GLU A 182 -23.55 -12.41 14.98
C GLU A 182 -22.76 -13.49 14.24
N ARG A 183 -22.60 -14.67 14.85
CA ARG A 183 -21.96 -15.83 14.19
C ARG A 183 -22.75 -16.28 12.96
N ALA A 184 -24.08 -16.33 13.03
CA ALA A 184 -24.91 -16.71 11.90
C ALA A 184 -24.81 -15.70 10.74
N LEU A 185 -24.76 -14.40 11.05
CA LEU A 185 -24.55 -13.34 10.07
C LEU A 185 -23.17 -13.44 9.42
N LEU A 186 -22.12 -13.71 10.20
CA LEU A 186 -20.76 -13.88 9.66
C LEU A 186 -20.68 -15.08 8.71
N VAL A 187 -21.26 -16.23 9.07
CA VAL A 187 -21.29 -17.42 8.22
C VAL A 187 -22.01 -17.15 6.90
N LYS A 188 -23.08 -16.34 6.92
CA LYS A 188 -23.76 -15.88 5.71
C LYS A 188 -22.85 -14.98 4.86
N SER A 189 -22.20 -13.99 5.46
CA SER A 189 -21.25 -13.12 4.76
C SER A 189 -20.05 -13.88 4.17
N ILE A 190 -19.56 -14.92 4.84
CA ILE A 190 -18.51 -15.80 4.31
C ILE A 190 -19.00 -16.52 3.05
N LYS A 191 -20.22 -17.06 3.05
CA LYS A 191 -20.80 -17.72 1.87
C LYS A 191 -20.93 -16.75 0.70
N ASP A 192 -21.41 -15.54 0.96
CA ASP A 192 -21.57 -14.50 -0.06
C ASP A 192 -20.22 -14.00 -0.61
N CYS A 193 -19.13 -14.11 0.18
CA CYS A 193 -17.77 -13.77 -0.26
C CYS A 193 -16.99 -14.95 -0.83
N ALA A 194 -17.46 -16.20 -0.68
CA ALA A 194 -16.74 -17.37 -1.15
C ALA A 194 -16.56 -17.35 -2.69
N GLU A 195 -17.50 -16.73 -3.41
CA GLU A 195 -17.45 -16.55 -4.86
C GLU A 195 -16.41 -15.51 -5.31
N SER A 196 -15.98 -14.60 -4.41
CA SER A 196 -14.92 -13.62 -4.70
C SER A 196 -13.51 -14.13 -4.39
N LEU A 197 -13.38 -15.26 -3.69
CA LEU A 197 -12.10 -15.92 -3.42
C LEU A 197 -11.56 -16.61 -4.69
N PRO A 198 -10.23 -16.60 -4.93
CA PRO A 198 -9.64 -17.36 -6.02
C PRO A 198 -9.80 -18.87 -5.74
N GLY A 199 -10.26 -19.62 -6.75
CA GLY A 199 -10.51 -21.06 -6.63
C GLY A 199 -9.25 -21.85 -6.23
N SER A 200 -9.44 -22.88 -5.40
CA SER A 200 -8.40 -23.70 -4.76
C SER A 200 -7.57 -24.59 -5.70
N SER A 201 -7.66 -24.42 -7.02
CA SER A 201 -6.97 -25.24 -8.01
C SER A 201 -5.80 -24.49 -8.63
N GLY A 202 -4.60 -24.72 -8.08
CA GLY A 202 -3.34 -24.47 -8.78
C GLY A 202 -2.43 -23.44 -8.11
N ILE A 203 -1.45 -23.94 -7.36
CA ILE A 203 -0.20 -23.23 -7.07
C ILE A 203 0.47 -22.95 -8.43
N ARG A 204 0.25 -21.76 -8.97
CA ARG A 204 1.14 -21.13 -9.96
C ARG A 204 1.20 -19.68 -9.53
N ASN A 205 2.42 -19.16 -9.35
CA ASN A 205 2.72 -17.72 -9.17
C ASN A 205 1.45 -16.88 -9.17
N LEU A 206 0.79 -16.80 -8.00
CA LEU A 206 -0.37 -15.94 -7.81
C LEU A 206 0.21 -14.54 -7.84
N SER A 207 0.44 -14.07 -9.06
CA SER A 207 0.72 -12.70 -9.37
C SER A 207 -0.32 -11.91 -8.62
N LEU A 208 0.10 -11.02 -7.73
CA LEU A 208 -0.76 -10.16 -6.89
C LEU A 208 -1.91 -9.51 -7.68
N HIS A 209 -1.77 -9.43 -9.00
CA HIS A 209 -2.79 -9.12 -9.99
C HIS A 209 -4.12 -9.89 -9.79
N THR A 210 -4.08 -11.21 -9.56
CA THR A 210 -5.32 -12.01 -9.45
C THR A 210 -6.05 -11.79 -8.12
N VAL A 211 -5.31 -11.46 -7.06
CA VAL A 211 -5.88 -11.24 -5.72
C VAL A 211 -6.29 -9.78 -5.52
N SER A 212 -5.61 -8.80 -6.12
CA SER A 212 -5.98 -7.40 -5.91
C SER A 212 -7.29 -7.02 -6.60
N CYS A 213 -7.52 -7.39 -7.87
CA CYS A 213 -8.72 -6.94 -8.59
C CYS A 213 -10.06 -7.57 -8.11
N ARG A 214 -10.04 -8.67 -7.35
CA ARG A 214 -11.28 -9.31 -6.84
C ARG A 214 -11.65 -8.90 -5.41
N PHE A 215 -10.72 -8.26 -4.71
CA PHE A 215 -10.83 -7.98 -3.28
C PHE A 215 -10.99 -6.49 -3.00
N TRP A 216 -11.28 -5.69 -4.03
CA TRP A 216 -11.61 -4.26 -3.93
C TRP A 216 -12.97 -3.97 -4.51
#